data_AF-A0A0F4LLA2-F1
#
_entry.id   AF-A0A0F4LLA2-F1
#
_cell.length_a   1.000
_cell.length_b   1.000
_cell.length_c   1.000
_cell.angle_alpha   90.00
_cell.angle_beta   90.00
_cell.angle_gamma   90.00
#
_symmetry.space_group_name_H-M   'P 1'
#
loop_
_entity.id
_entity.type
_entity.pdbx_description
1 polymer ?
#
loop_
_entity_poly.entity_id
_entity_poly.type
_entity_poly.pdbx_seq_one_letter_code
_entity_poly.pdbx_strand_id
1 'polypeptide(L)'
;MKIVFKNKKAKIVVALVSCFLLLTLTGCGRNKATLRSQQNQAQEQSNQPKNIDLKLSYGGVCQTENLITVPIIVNNVGKNSTVLSSRNFSLIIDGHKLKPFQASGEPSDFHSDLAANASWQNTLSFYAGTKVPNKFLNTAYVEYDADNGKTVKGNLITNAQAQEEIQKMTFNGTSLGDYYAKSADYITAAKESIKTGNTPISLKSQFQDAKYDQLRLWVLNSTKYSDIALIKVLNRTNTDMVLPFGDFQLEDKEKNDIQAHPDYRPYVALIPHGKAITLGIPMETELKKSEQPYQVMFRPSHSGAFINTKKTFNEAEFALNDSKDLSTAFKTTPDKYPGEGVKWEKVEFGKKELTVNVTLYDYFYIQANKEKYALVGLNNNGTVGDSATPLSVTPTTITGEGSEVKLTFDDLSVIKSYKKIALKYNDKILIRIK
;
A
#
# COMPACT_ATOMS: atom_id res chain seq x y z
N MET A 1 79.76 38.52 -17.22
CA MET A 1 79.43 38.97 -18.60
C MET A 1 77.90 38.88 -18.77
N LYS A 2 77.26 39.89 -19.38
CA LYS A 2 75.85 40.01 -19.85
C LYS A 2 74.78 39.02 -19.29
N ILE A 3 73.74 39.49 -18.54
CA ILE A 3 72.42 39.97 -19.06
C ILE A 3 71.55 38.82 -19.64
N VAL A 4 70.27 38.59 -19.30
CA VAL A 4 69.37 39.09 -18.23
C VAL A 4 68.01 38.32 -18.27
N PHE A 5 67.38 38.00 -17.12
CA PHE A 5 65.92 37.80 -16.85
C PHE A 5 65.00 36.94 -17.79
N LYS A 6 63.78 36.47 -17.44
CA LYS A 6 62.87 36.68 -16.27
C LYS A 6 61.84 35.53 -16.15
N ASN A 7 61.39 35.25 -14.91
CA ASN A 7 60.03 34.82 -14.49
C ASN A 7 59.43 33.48 -15.01
N LYS A 8 58.68 32.68 -14.24
CA LYS A 8 58.24 32.61 -12.79
C LYS A 8 57.90 31.12 -12.57
N LYS A 9 58.45 30.35 -11.62
CA LYS A 9 58.19 30.29 -10.14
C LYS A 9 56.68 30.24 -9.79
N ALA A 10 56.15 29.33 -8.96
CA ALA A 10 56.81 28.36 -8.05
C ALA A 10 55.88 27.22 -7.53
N LYS A 11 56.52 26.06 -7.23
CA LYS A 11 56.47 25.15 -6.04
C LYS A 11 55.10 24.66 -5.50
N ILE A 12 54.84 23.35 -5.26
CA ILE A 12 55.55 22.26 -4.51
C ILE A 12 55.51 22.41 -2.97
N VAL A 13 55.23 21.28 -2.28
CA VAL A 13 55.41 20.83 -0.85
C VAL A 13 54.08 20.23 -0.38
N VAL A 14 53.85 18.93 -0.12
CA VAL A 14 54.59 17.76 0.44
C VAL A 14 54.70 17.74 1.98
N ALA A 15 53.78 16.99 2.60
CA ALA A 15 53.75 16.46 3.98
C ALA A 15 52.58 15.43 4.06
N LEU A 16 52.58 14.25 4.71
CA LEU A 16 53.60 13.44 5.42
C LEU A 16 54.23 14.09 6.67
N VAL A 17 54.27 13.47 7.85
CA VAL A 17 54.08 12.06 8.31
C VAL A 17 53.31 12.03 9.65
N SER A 18 52.78 10.86 10.04
CA SER A 18 52.57 10.32 11.43
C SER A 18 51.09 10.04 11.76
N CYS A 19 50.64 8.88 12.27
CA CYS A 19 51.27 7.61 12.69
C CYS A 19 50.52 6.43 12.02
N PHE A 20 51.16 5.36 11.54
CA PHE A 20 51.65 4.22 12.33
C PHE A 20 50.59 3.54 13.22
N LEU A 21 49.94 2.47 12.70
CA LEU A 21 49.96 1.13 13.32
C LEU A 21 49.25 0.09 12.42
N LEU A 22 50.07 -0.71 11.71
CA LEU A 22 49.69 -2.04 11.24
C LEU A 22 49.85 -3.02 12.41
N LEU A 23 48.75 -3.47 13.01
CA LEU A 23 48.72 -4.69 13.81
C LEU A 23 47.35 -5.39 13.66
N THR A 24 47.38 -6.49 12.90
CA THR A 24 46.58 -7.72 13.07
C THR A 24 45.23 -7.65 13.80
N LEU A 25 44.17 -8.09 13.12
CA LEU A 25 43.50 -9.35 13.50
C LEU A 25 42.56 -9.86 12.40
N THR A 26 42.80 -11.09 11.96
CA THR A 26 41.80 -11.97 11.36
C THR A 26 40.68 -12.23 12.37
N GLY A 27 39.41 -12.00 12.02
CA GLY A 27 38.31 -12.22 12.97
C GLY A 27 36.91 -12.17 12.35
N CYS A 28 36.19 -13.29 12.45
CA CYS A 28 34.79 -13.43 12.04
C CYS A 28 33.81 -12.65 12.94
N GLY A 29 32.69 -12.19 12.37
CA GLY A 29 31.53 -11.65 13.10
C GLY A 29 30.75 -10.67 12.22
N ARG A 30 29.64 -11.00 11.55
CA ARG A 30 28.54 -11.89 11.92
C ARG A 30 27.89 -11.54 13.27
N ASN A 31 27.38 -10.31 13.37
CA ASN A 31 26.18 -10.06 14.19
C ASN A 31 24.95 -10.69 13.52
N LYS A 32 24.91 -12.03 13.50
CA LYS A 32 23.63 -12.73 13.55
C LYS A 32 23.02 -12.40 14.90
N ALA A 33 21.77 -11.96 14.93
CA ALA A 33 20.99 -12.09 16.16
C ALA A 33 21.03 -13.57 16.58
N THR A 34 21.42 -13.82 17.83
CA THR A 34 21.57 -15.17 18.36
C THR A 34 20.22 -15.84 18.55
N LEU A 35 19.72 -16.48 17.49
CA LEU A 35 18.85 -17.64 17.65
C LEU A 35 19.64 -18.69 18.42
N ARG A 36 19.20 -18.99 19.66
CA ARG A 36 19.74 -20.09 20.45
C ARG A 36 19.61 -21.37 19.64
N SER A 37 20.73 -22.02 19.38
CA SER A 37 20.76 -23.31 18.69
C SER A 37 20.12 -24.39 19.54
N GLN A 38 18.94 -24.87 19.15
CA GLN A 38 18.70 -26.30 19.27
C GLN A 38 19.64 -26.99 18.29
N GLN A 39 20.48 -27.90 18.80
CA GLN A 39 21.35 -28.73 17.97
C GLN A 39 20.51 -29.81 17.27
N ASN A 40 19.80 -29.43 16.22
CA ASN A 40 19.42 -30.42 15.21
C ASN A 40 20.67 -30.73 14.40
N GLN A 41 20.97 -32.03 14.27
CA GLN A 41 22.11 -32.54 13.53
C GLN A 41 22.11 -31.95 12.11
N ALA A 42 23.22 -31.35 11.71
CA ALA A 42 23.42 -30.99 10.32
C ALA A 42 23.61 -32.28 9.51
N GLN A 43 22.52 -32.83 8.99
CA GLN A 43 22.63 -33.69 7.81
C GLN A 43 23.31 -32.88 6.71
N GLU A 44 24.39 -33.42 6.16
CA GLU A 44 25.01 -32.90 4.96
C GLU A 44 23.94 -32.85 3.86
N GLN A 45 23.50 -31.65 3.48
CA GLN A 45 22.71 -31.49 2.27
C GLN A 45 23.61 -31.89 1.10
N SER A 46 23.39 -33.09 0.60
CA SER A 46 24.05 -33.61 -0.59
C SER A 46 24.00 -32.56 -1.72
N ASN A 47 25.12 -32.38 -2.43
CA ASN A 47 25.20 -31.61 -3.67
C ASN A 47 24.43 -32.28 -4.85
N GLN A 48 23.24 -32.83 -4.59
CA GLN A 48 22.32 -33.18 -5.67
C GLN A 48 21.78 -31.87 -6.27
N PRO A 49 21.85 -31.70 -7.60
CA PRO A 49 21.30 -30.52 -8.24
C PRO A 49 19.79 -30.48 -7.98
N LYS A 50 19.31 -29.38 -7.37
CA LYS A 50 17.87 -29.17 -7.16
C LYS A 50 17.16 -29.28 -8.51
N ASN A 51 16.30 -30.29 -8.65
CA ASN A 51 15.41 -30.46 -9.79
C ASN A 51 14.19 -29.54 -9.60
N ILE A 52 14.47 -28.24 -9.67
CA ILE A 52 13.48 -27.17 -9.85
C ILE A 52 13.40 -26.91 -11.34
N ASP A 53 12.20 -26.96 -11.90
CA ASP A 53 11.91 -26.56 -13.27
C ASP A 53 10.60 -25.76 -13.25
N LEU A 54 10.66 -24.49 -13.63
CA LEU A 54 9.55 -23.56 -13.53
C LEU A 54 9.10 -23.16 -14.93
N LYS A 55 7.78 -23.18 -15.15
CA LYS A 55 7.17 -22.52 -16.30
C LYS A 55 6.50 -21.24 -15.81
N LEU A 56 6.85 -20.12 -16.44
CA LEU A 56 6.24 -18.82 -16.20
C LEU A 56 5.27 -18.51 -17.35
N SER A 57 4.06 -18.12 -17.00
CA SER A 57 3.06 -17.57 -17.91
C SER A 57 2.64 -16.18 -17.42
N TYR A 58 2.20 -15.30 -18.31
CA TYR A 58 1.68 -13.98 -17.94
C TYR A 58 0.46 -13.61 -18.80
N GLY A 59 -0.48 -12.86 -18.24
CA GLY A 59 -1.64 -12.37 -18.96
C GLY A 59 -1.40 -11.01 -19.63
N GLY A 60 -2.49 -10.37 -20.06
CA GLY A 60 -2.45 -9.04 -20.66
C GLY A 60 -1.81 -8.01 -19.73
N VAL A 61 -1.06 -7.06 -20.31
CA VAL A 61 -0.37 -5.98 -19.60
C VAL A 61 -1.23 -4.72 -19.66
N CYS A 62 -1.51 -4.08 -18.52
CA CYS A 62 -2.17 -2.77 -18.47
C CYS A 62 -1.24 -1.69 -17.87
N GLN A 63 -1.50 -0.41 -18.17
CA GLN A 63 -0.75 0.70 -17.59
C GLN A 63 -1.67 1.87 -17.19
N THR A 64 -1.52 2.35 -15.95
CA THR A 64 -2.20 3.53 -15.41
C THR A 64 -1.22 4.31 -14.52
N GLU A 65 -1.22 5.65 -14.54
CA GLU A 65 -0.33 6.49 -13.70
C GLU A 65 1.18 6.10 -13.75
N ASN A 66 1.67 5.69 -14.92
CA ASN A 66 3.03 5.15 -15.15
C ASN A 66 3.34 3.82 -14.42
N LEU A 67 2.39 3.25 -13.68
CA LEU A 67 2.43 1.91 -13.12
C LEU A 67 1.89 0.91 -14.16
N ILE A 68 2.69 -0.11 -14.44
CA ILE A 68 2.35 -1.23 -15.32
C ILE A 68 1.95 -2.42 -14.44
N THR A 69 0.85 -3.08 -14.75
CA THR A 69 0.36 -4.25 -13.99
C THR A 69 0.30 -5.47 -14.89
N VAL A 70 0.80 -6.59 -14.37
CA VAL A 70 0.94 -7.86 -15.10
C VAL A 70 0.51 -9.02 -14.20
N PRO A 71 -0.59 -9.73 -14.52
CA PRO A 71 -0.93 -10.99 -13.87
C PRO A 71 0.03 -12.10 -14.34
N ILE A 72 0.47 -12.95 -13.42
CA ILE A 72 1.45 -14.01 -13.66
C ILE A 72 1.01 -15.34 -13.06
N ILE A 73 1.42 -16.42 -13.71
CA ILE A 73 1.27 -17.80 -13.23
C ILE A 73 2.64 -18.47 -13.25
N VAL A 74 3.00 -19.16 -12.16
CA VAL A 74 4.20 -19.97 -12.06
C VAL A 74 3.81 -21.41 -11.76
N ASN A 75 4.21 -22.32 -12.64
CA ASN A 75 4.01 -23.75 -12.49
C ASN A 75 5.36 -24.43 -12.20
N ASN A 76 5.51 -25.10 -11.06
CA ASN A 76 6.70 -25.89 -10.75
C ASN A 76 6.53 -27.31 -11.28
N VAL A 77 7.07 -27.59 -12.45
CA VAL A 77 7.08 -28.92 -13.08
C VAL A 77 8.30 -29.76 -12.68
N GLY A 78 9.14 -29.22 -11.79
CA GLY A 78 10.25 -29.92 -11.17
C GLY A 78 9.84 -30.92 -10.08
N LYS A 79 10.82 -31.67 -9.58
CA LYS A 79 10.64 -32.66 -8.49
C LYS A 79 10.86 -32.08 -7.09
N ASN A 80 11.44 -30.90 -6.97
CA ASN A 80 11.69 -30.22 -5.69
C ASN A 80 10.82 -28.98 -5.54
N SER A 81 10.43 -28.66 -4.30
CA SER A 81 9.83 -27.37 -3.98
C SER A 81 10.84 -26.23 -4.11
N THR A 82 10.31 -25.02 -4.29
CA THR A 82 11.07 -23.76 -4.31
C THR A 82 10.33 -22.71 -3.50
N VAL A 83 11.01 -21.62 -3.13
CA VAL A 83 10.34 -20.40 -2.67
C VAL A 83 10.26 -19.42 -3.84
N LEU A 84 9.08 -18.86 -4.10
CA LEU A 84 8.93 -17.70 -4.97
C LEU A 84 9.20 -16.44 -4.17
N SER A 85 10.12 -15.58 -4.63
CA SER A 85 10.35 -14.25 -4.05
C SER A 85 9.96 -13.17 -5.04
N SER A 86 9.29 -12.12 -4.58
CA SER A 86 8.96 -10.95 -5.43
C SER A 86 10.19 -10.36 -6.10
N ARG A 87 11.36 -10.39 -5.43
CA ARG A 87 12.62 -9.78 -5.90
C ARG A 87 13.24 -10.44 -7.12
N ASN A 88 12.83 -11.68 -7.41
CA ASN A 88 13.35 -12.48 -8.51
C ASN A 88 12.53 -12.31 -9.80
N PHE A 89 11.37 -11.65 -9.73
CA PHE A 89 10.63 -11.26 -10.93
C PHE A 89 11.21 -9.99 -11.55
N SER A 90 11.04 -9.84 -12.85
CA SER A 90 11.29 -8.59 -13.57
C SER A 90 10.43 -8.49 -14.82
N LEU A 91 10.07 -7.27 -15.21
CA LEU A 91 9.38 -6.99 -16.46
C LEU A 91 10.40 -6.40 -17.45
N ILE A 92 10.54 -7.04 -18.61
CA ILE A 92 11.41 -6.57 -19.69
C ILE A 92 10.58 -5.84 -20.73
N ILE A 93 10.94 -4.60 -21.04
CA ILE A 93 10.29 -3.76 -22.06
C ILE A 93 11.40 -3.15 -22.93
N ASP A 94 11.44 -3.46 -24.22
CA ASP A 94 12.45 -2.91 -25.15
C ASP A 94 13.91 -3.03 -24.63
N GLY A 95 14.23 -4.16 -23.99
CA GLY A 95 15.52 -4.41 -23.34
C GLY A 95 15.72 -3.77 -21.96
N HIS A 96 14.83 -2.89 -21.50
CA HIS A 96 14.87 -2.32 -20.15
C HIS A 96 14.27 -3.29 -19.12
N LYS A 97 15.05 -3.64 -18.07
CA LYS A 97 14.63 -4.51 -16.96
C LYS A 97 14.05 -3.69 -15.81
N LEU A 98 12.72 -3.70 -15.66
CA LEU A 98 12.00 -3.11 -14.54
C LEU A 98 11.85 -4.12 -13.39
N LYS A 99 12.09 -3.67 -12.16
CA LYS A 99 11.83 -4.47 -10.95
C LYS A 99 10.40 -4.24 -10.44
N PRO A 100 9.81 -5.22 -9.72
CA PRO A 100 8.52 -5.05 -9.09
C PRO A 100 8.48 -3.81 -8.19
N PHE A 101 7.36 -3.12 -8.22
CA PHE A 101 7.16 -1.84 -7.57
C PHE A 101 7.17 -1.96 -6.05
N GLN A 102 7.92 -1.06 -5.42
CA GLN A 102 7.90 -0.83 -3.99
C GLN A 102 7.80 0.67 -3.74
N ALA A 103 6.74 1.10 -3.06
CA ALA A 103 6.60 2.47 -2.60
C ALA A 103 7.57 2.73 -1.43
N SER A 104 8.10 3.95 -1.35
CA SER A 104 9.00 4.33 -0.25
C SER A 104 8.30 4.21 1.10
N GLY A 105 8.96 3.61 2.08
CA GLY A 105 8.40 3.36 3.42
C GLY A 105 7.39 2.21 3.50
N GLU A 106 7.00 1.59 2.39
CA GLU A 106 6.01 0.52 2.36
C GLU A 106 6.64 -0.85 2.04
N PRO A 107 6.40 -1.89 2.86
CA PRO A 107 6.83 -3.24 2.54
C PRO A 107 5.87 -3.88 1.53
N SER A 108 6.31 -4.14 0.30
CA SER A 108 5.52 -4.79 -0.77
C SER A 108 6.07 -6.14 -1.23
N ASP A 109 7.11 -6.66 -0.56
CA ASP A 109 7.69 -7.96 -0.88
C ASP A 109 6.85 -9.14 -0.38
N PHE A 110 6.85 -10.23 -1.14
CA PHE A 110 6.25 -11.50 -0.75
C PHE A 110 7.24 -12.64 -0.93
N HIS A 111 7.01 -13.70 -0.14
CA HIS A 111 7.66 -14.99 -0.28
C HIS A 111 6.56 -16.05 -0.24
N SER A 112 6.58 -17.02 -1.15
CA SER A 112 5.55 -18.07 -1.22
C SER A 112 6.17 -19.42 -1.53
N ASP A 113 5.91 -20.41 -0.68
CA ASP A 113 6.34 -21.78 -0.93
C ASP A 113 5.57 -22.35 -2.12
N LEU A 114 6.31 -22.88 -3.11
CA LEU A 114 5.76 -23.54 -4.28
C LEU A 114 6.22 -25.00 -4.28
N ALA A 115 5.30 -25.91 -3.95
CA ALA A 115 5.54 -27.35 -3.94
C ALA A 115 5.88 -27.89 -5.35
N ALA A 116 6.43 -29.10 -5.41
CA ALA A 116 6.64 -29.80 -6.67
C ALA A 116 5.29 -30.17 -7.31
N ASN A 117 5.15 -29.99 -8.62
CA ASN A 117 3.90 -30.12 -9.39
C ASN A 117 2.76 -29.20 -8.94
N ALA A 118 3.07 -28.10 -8.24
CA ALA A 118 2.10 -27.10 -7.84
C ALA A 118 2.17 -25.85 -8.73
N SER A 119 1.07 -25.09 -8.70
CA SER A 119 0.87 -23.87 -9.44
C SER A 119 0.55 -22.72 -8.49
N TRP A 120 1.03 -21.53 -8.80
CA TRP A 120 0.80 -20.31 -8.03
C TRP A 120 0.54 -19.15 -8.99
N GLN A 121 -0.34 -18.23 -8.61
CA GLN A 121 -0.55 -16.99 -9.35
C GLN A 121 -0.53 -15.77 -8.43
N ASN A 122 -0.20 -14.63 -9.01
CA ASN A 122 -0.33 -13.33 -8.39
C ASN A 122 -0.37 -12.26 -9.48
N THR A 123 -0.68 -11.02 -9.10
CA THR A 123 -0.58 -9.86 -9.99
C THR A 123 0.52 -8.94 -9.50
N LEU A 124 1.50 -8.69 -10.37
CA LEU A 124 2.66 -7.84 -10.09
C LEU A 124 2.52 -6.48 -10.74
N SER A 125 3.11 -5.47 -10.10
CA SER A 125 3.16 -4.13 -10.64
C SER A 125 4.60 -3.65 -10.79
N PHE A 126 4.86 -2.79 -11.77
CA PHE A 126 6.17 -2.29 -12.15
C PHE A 126 6.04 -0.80 -12.46
N TYR A 127 6.85 0.06 -11.84
CA TYR A 127 6.78 1.50 -12.09
C TYR A 127 7.77 1.90 -13.19
N ALA A 128 7.25 2.41 -14.30
CA ALA A 128 8.05 2.81 -15.46
C ALA A 128 8.52 4.28 -15.40
N GLY A 129 7.97 5.09 -14.49
CA GLY A 129 8.25 6.54 -14.39
C GLY A 129 7.75 7.40 -15.56
N THR A 130 7.21 6.78 -16.61
CA THR A 130 6.64 7.43 -17.78
C THR A 130 5.59 6.52 -18.45
N LYS A 131 4.75 7.11 -19.31
CA LYS A 131 3.83 6.34 -20.15
C LYS A 131 4.64 5.56 -21.18
N VAL A 132 4.45 4.25 -21.22
CA VAL A 132 5.08 3.35 -22.19
C VAL A 132 4.14 3.21 -23.39
N PRO A 133 4.57 3.56 -24.62
CA PRO A 133 3.76 3.35 -25.82
C PRO A 133 3.35 1.89 -26.01
N ASN A 134 2.09 1.65 -26.41
CA ASN A 134 1.51 0.31 -26.57
C ASN A 134 2.37 -0.63 -27.43
N LYS A 135 3.06 -0.10 -28.47
CA LYS A 135 3.99 -0.89 -29.31
C LYS A 135 5.08 -1.63 -28.51
N PHE A 136 5.53 -1.05 -27.39
CA PHE A 136 6.54 -1.65 -26.52
C PHE A 136 5.90 -2.54 -25.45
N LEU A 137 4.72 -2.18 -24.93
CA LEU A 137 3.92 -3.05 -24.04
C LEU A 137 3.55 -4.38 -24.73
N ASN A 138 3.22 -4.35 -26.02
CA ASN A 138 2.94 -5.54 -26.83
C ASN A 138 4.15 -6.48 -26.99
N THR A 139 5.37 -5.99 -26.75
CA THR A 139 6.61 -6.78 -26.75
C THR A 139 7.13 -7.10 -25.35
N ALA A 140 6.45 -6.63 -24.31
CA ALA A 140 6.87 -6.80 -22.94
C ALA A 140 6.69 -8.26 -22.48
N TYR A 141 7.61 -8.74 -21.65
CA TYR A 141 7.56 -10.08 -21.07
C TYR A 141 8.13 -10.10 -19.65
N VAL A 142 7.64 -11.03 -18.82
CA VAL A 142 8.15 -11.23 -17.46
C VAL A 142 9.29 -12.25 -17.48
N GLU A 143 10.30 -12.05 -16.63
CA GLU A 143 11.33 -13.03 -16.29
C GLU A 143 11.24 -13.39 -14.80
N TYR A 144 11.64 -14.63 -14.46
CA TYR A 144 11.86 -15.06 -13.08
C TYR A 144 13.23 -15.72 -12.92
N ASP A 145 14.06 -15.19 -12.02
CA ASP A 145 15.37 -15.74 -11.68
C ASP A 145 15.22 -16.83 -10.59
N ALA A 146 15.37 -18.11 -10.97
CA ALA A 146 15.08 -19.25 -10.08
C ALA A 146 16.26 -19.69 -9.18
N ASP A 147 15.94 -20.34 -8.05
CA ASP A 147 16.89 -20.86 -7.04
C ASP A 147 17.97 -21.81 -7.60
N ASN A 148 17.79 -22.37 -8.79
CA ASN A 148 18.75 -23.22 -9.49
C ASN A 148 19.72 -22.42 -10.39
N GLY A 149 19.65 -21.09 -10.38
CA GLY A 149 20.46 -20.18 -11.19
C GLY A 149 19.97 -19.97 -12.63
N LYS A 150 18.82 -20.52 -13.02
CA LYS A 150 18.22 -20.31 -14.35
C LYS A 150 17.22 -19.16 -14.33
N THR A 151 17.31 -18.27 -15.32
CA THR A 151 16.23 -17.32 -15.64
C THR A 151 15.18 -18.01 -16.51
N VAL A 152 13.92 -17.93 -16.09
CA VAL A 152 12.76 -18.42 -16.84
C VAL A 152 12.04 -17.25 -17.47
N LYS A 153 11.95 -17.23 -18.80
CA LYS A 153 11.16 -16.26 -19.55
C LYS A 153 9.69 -16.69 -19.59
N GLY A 154 8.80 -15.74 -19.31
CA GLY A 154 7.37 -15.93 -19.36
C GLY A 154 6.82 -16.00 -20.78
N ASN A 155 5.74 -16.74 -20.97
CA ASN A 155 4.96 -16.75 -22.20
C ASN A 155 3.60 -16.04 -21.98
N LEU A 156 3.17 -15.23 -22.95
CA LEU A 156 1.85 -14.61 -22.92
C LEU A 156 0.78 -15.69 -23.11
N ILE A 157 -0.22 -15.72 -22.23
CA ILE A 157 -1.36 -16.64 -22.29
C ILE A 157 -2.68 -15.90 -22.51
N THR A 158 -3.62 -16.58 -23.16
CA THR A 158 -5.00 -16.12 -23.34
C THR A 158 -5.81 -16.29 -22.06
N ASN A 159 -6.92 -15.56 -21.94
CA ASN A 159 -7.89 -15.68 -20.84
C ASN A 159 -8.38 -17.13 -20.65
N ALA A 160 -8.68 -17.84 -21.73
CA ALA A 160 -9.13 -19.24 -21.68
C ALA A 160 -8.05 -20.18 -21.07
N GLN A 161 -6.78 -20.01 -21.45
CA GLN A 161 -5.67 -20.76 -20.86
C GLN A 161 -5.46 -20.40 -19.39
N ALA A 162 -5.56 -19.11 -19.04
CA ALA A 162 -5.45 -18.65 -17.66
C ALA A 162 -6.55 -19.27 -16.77
N GLN A 163 -7.80 -19.31 -17.23
CA GLN A 163 -8.89 -19.99 -16.52
C GLN A 163 -8.59 -21.48 -16.29
N GLU A 164 -8.09 -22.19 -17.31
CA GLU A 164 -7.78 -23.62 -17.20
C GLU A 164 -6.61 -23.92 -16.26
N GLU A 165 -5.60 -23.04 -16.19
CA GLU A 165 -4.51 -23.14 -15.21
C GLU A 165 -5.00 -22.79 -13.79
N ILE A 166 -5.75 -21.69 -13.64
CA ILE A 166 -6.16 -21.14 -12.33
C ILE A 166 -7.24 -21.98 -11.63
N GLN A 167 -8.16 -22.60 -12.37
CA GLN A 167 -9.19 -23.49 -11.77
C GLN A 167 -8.61 -24.66 -10.97
N LYS A 168 -7.33 -25.01 -11.20
CA LYS A 168 -6.61 -26.09 -10.50
C LYS A 168 -5.84 -25.60 -9.26
N MET A 169 -5.87 -24.30 -8.98
CA MET A 169 -5.14 -23.68 -7.86
C MET A 169 -6.02 -23.48 -6.63
N THR A 170 -5.41 -23.55 -5.46
CA THR A 170 -6.05 -23.18 -4.18
C THR A 170 -5.35 -21.95 -3.61
N PHE A 171 -6.11 -20.92 -3.25
CA PHE A 171 -5.57 -19.70 -2.63
C PHE A 171 -5.66 -19.79 -1.11
N ASN A 172 -4.51 -19.69 -0.46
CA ASN A 172 -4.42 -19.53 0.99
C ASN A 172 -4.59 -18.05 1.35
N GLY A 173 -5.54 -17.73 2.23
CA GLY A 173 -5.82 -16.37 2.68
C GLY A 173 -7.33 -16.13 2.85
N THR A 174 -7.69 -14.96 3.36
CA THR A 174 -9.08 -14.50 3.40
C THR A 174 -9.36 -13.65 2.17
N SER A 175 -10.43 -13.93 1.40
CA SER A 175 -10.82 -13.06 0.30
C SER A 175 -11.29 -11.70 0.82
N LEU A 176 -11.10 -10.62 0.06
CA LEU A 176 -11.62 -9.30 0.47
C LEU A 176 -13.14 -9.30 0.66
N GLY A 177 -13.89 -10.07 -0.13
CA GLY A 177 -15.33 -10.27 0.07
C GLY A 177 -15.65 -10.88 1.43
N ASP A 178 -14.95 -11.94 1.83
CA ASP A 178 -15.15 -12.57 3.15
C ASP A 178 -14.71 -11.65 4.28
N TYR A 179 -13.62 -10.88 4.11
CA TYR A 179 -13.17 -9.88 5.08
C TYR A 179 -14.26 -8.85 5.36
N TYR A 180 -14.82 -8.25 4.31
CA TYR A 180 -15.85 -7.22 4.45
C TYR A 180 -17.16 -7.80 5.00
N ALA A 181 -17.56 -9.01 4.60
CA ALA A 181 -18.73 -9.70 5.16
C ALA A 181 -18.59 -9.94 6.67
N LYS A 182 -17.52 -10.64 7.07
CA LYS A 182 -17.20 -10.94 8.47
C LYS A 182 -17.09 -9.68 9.34
N SER A 183 -16.56 -8.60 8.78
CA SER A 183 -16.47 -7.30 9.45
C SER A 183 -17.84 -6.65 9.70
N ALA A 184 -18.75 -6.69 8.71
CA ALA A 184 -20.10 -6.16 8.86
C ALA A 184 -20.93 -6.95 9.88
N ASP A 185 -20.82 -8.27 9.85
CA ASP A 185 -21.49 -9.18 10.79
C ASP A 185 -21.01 -8.95 12.22
N TYR A 186 -19.69 -8.88 12.43
CA TYR A 186 -19.10 -8.58 13.74
C TYR A 186 -19.54 -7.22 14.27
N ILE A 187 -19.53 -6.15 13.45
CA ILE A 187 -19.97 -4.82 13.89
C ILE A 187 -21.46 -4.83 14.27
N THR A 188 -22.27 -5.64 13.60
CA THR A 188 -23.69 -5.81 13.92
C THR A 188 -23.87 -6.58 15.23
N ALA A 189 -23.19 -7.70 15.41
CA ALA A 189 -23.21 -8.50 16.64
C ALA A 189 -22.67 -7.72 17.86
N ALA A 190 -21.58 -6.97 17.70
CA ALA A 190 -21.00 -6.14 18.76
C ALA A 190 -21.96 -5.05 19.23
N LYS A 191 -22.68 -4.39 18.31
CA LYS A 191 -23.73 -3.42 18.67
C LYS A 191 -24.87 -4.06 19.46
N GLU A 192 -25.26 -5.28 19.10
CA GLU A 192 -26.33 -6.01 19.81
C GLU A 192 -25.87 -6.53 21.18
N SER A 193 -24.62 -6.97 21.31
CA SER A 193 -24.00 -7.28 22.61
C SER A 193 -24.05 -6.07 23.54
N ILE A 194 -23.65 -4.88 23.06
CA ILE A 194 -23.66 -3.65 23.86
C ILE A 194 -25.09 -3.27 24.30
N LYS A 195 -26.08 -3.34 23.40
CA LYS A 195 -27.49 -3.08 23.75
C LYS A 195 -28.03 -4.04 24.83
N THR A 196 -27.58 -5.29 24.82
CA THR A 196 -27.98 -6.33 25.79
C THR A 196 -27.13 -6.32 27.07
N GLY A 197 -26.26 -5.33 27.26
CA GLY A 197 -25.40 -5.19 28.45
C GLY A 197 -24.15 -6.08 28.44
N ASN A 198 -23.87 -6.78 27.33
CA ASN A 198 -22.73 -7.68 27.18
C ASN A 198 -21.52 -6.96 26.56
N THR A 199 -20.32 -7.47 26.89
CA THR A 199 -19.09 -7.02 26.21
C THR A 199 -18.95 -7.76 24.87
N PRO A 200 -18.67 -7.07 23.74
CA PRO A 200 -18.38 -7.72 22.47
C PRO A 200 -17.22 -8.72 22.57
N ILE A 201 -17.31 -9.82 21.83
CA ILE A 201 -16.19 -10.77 21.63
C ILE A 201 -15.00 -10.01 21.06
N SER A 202 -13.77 -10.25 21.54
CA SER A 202 -12.59 -9.55 21.01
C SER A 202 -12.26 -9.99 19.58
N LEU A 203 -11.65 -9.11 18.77
CA LEU A 203 -11.16 -9.45 17.42
C LEU A 203 -10.23 -10.69 17.44
N LYS A 204 -9.34 -10.76 18.43
CA LYS A 204 -8.45 -11.92 18.64
C LYS A 204 -9.24 -13.21 18.89
N SER A 205 -10.36 -13.14 19.61
CA SER A 205 -11.19 -14.31 19.89
C SER A 205 -12.04 -14.71 18.68
N GLN A 206 -12.59 -13.74 17.95
CA GLN A 206 -13.47 -13.97 16.81
C GLN A 206 -12.71 -14.42 15.55
N PHE A 207 -11.57 -13.80 15.26
CA PHE A 207 -10.85 -13.93 14.00
C PHE A 207 -9.47 -14.58 14.15
N GLN A 208 -9.07 -14.93 15.37
CA GLN A 208 -7.69 -15.31 15.72
C GLN A 208 -6.65 -14.20 15.45
N ASP A 209 -7.11 -12.99 15.16
CA ASP A 209 -6.32 -11.84 14.75
C ASP A 209 -6.72 -10.61 15.56
N ALA A 210 -5.78 -10.13 16.40
CA ALA A 210 -5.99 -8.94 17.23
C ALA A 210 -5.98 -7.61 16.44
N LYS A 211 -5.61 -7.66 15.16
CA LYS A 211 -5.50 -6.50 14.24
C LYS A 211 -6.40 -6.68 13.01
N TYR A 212 -7.43 -7.52 13.09
CA TYR A 212 -8.27 -7.84 11.93
C TYR A 212 -8.88 -6.59 11.28
N ASP A 213 -9.20 -5.58 12.09
CA ASP A 213 -9.72 -4.27 11.66
C ASP A 213 -8.71 -3.39 10.89
N GLN A 214 -7.41 -3.74 10.88
CA GLN A 214 -6.32 -2.92 10.30
C GLN A 214 -6.07 -3.18 8.81
N LEU A 215 -7.11 -3.53 8.04
CA LEU A 215 -7.06 -3.56 6.57
C LEU A 215 -7.61 -2.25 5.99
N ARG A 216 -6.87 -1.66 5.05
CA ARG A 216 -7.26 -0.42 4.35
C ARG A 216 -7.14 -0.60 2.84
N LEU A 217 -8.13 -0.11 2.09
CA LEU A 217 -8.20 -0.21 0.65
C LEU A 217 -8.67 1.10 0.04
N TRP A 218 -7.98 1.52 -1.02
CA TRP A 218 -8.33 2.66 -1.86
C TRP A 218 -8.46 2.21 -3.29
N VAL A 219 -9.56 2.59 -3.93
CA VAL A 219 -9.77 2.47 -5.37
C VAL A 219 -9.77 3.87 -5.96
N LEU A 220 -8.98 4.04 -6.99
CA LEU A 220 -8.88 5.28 -7.74
C LEU A 220 -9.22 5.04 -9.19
N ASN A 221 -9.80 6.05 -9.82
CA ASN A 221 -9.80 6.12 -11.27
C ASN A 221 -9.36 7.51 -11.72
N SER A 222 -8.56 7.54 -12.78
CA SER A 222 -8.05 8.76 -13.38
C SER A 222 -8.84 9.07 -14.63
N THR A 223 -9.22 10.34 -14.82
CA THR A 223 -9.89 10.81 -16.06
C THR A 223 -9.07 10.61 -17.34
N LYS A 224 -7.81 10.15 -17.22
CA LYS A 224 -6.88 9.83 -18.32
C LYS A 224 -6.76 8.34 -18.65
N TYR A 225 -7.22 7.50 -17.72
CA TYR A 225 -7.20 6.05 -17.78
C TYR A 225 -8.55 5.58 -17.22
N SER A 226 -9.65 6.10 -17.80
CA SER A 226 -11.03 5.91 -17.33
C SER A 226 -11.44 4.42 -17.31
N ASP A 227 -10.77 3.61 -18.11
CA ASP A 227 -10.91 2.15 -18.21
C ASP A 227 -10.14 1.36 -17.13
N ILE A 228 -9.35 1.99 -16.25
CA ILE A 228 -8.54 1.28 -15.23
C ILE A 228 -8.83 1.81 -13.82
N ALA A 229 -9.16 0.89 -12.91
CA ALA A 229 -9.20 1.13 -11.48
C ALA A 229 -7.80 0.90 -10.88
N LEU A 230 -7.12 1.97 -10.47
CA LEU A 230 -5.87 1.90 -9.71
C LEU A 230 -6.18 1.62 -8.23
N ILE A 231 -5.84 0.43 -7.76
CA ILE A 231 -6.10 -0.04 -6.40
C ILE A 231 -4.81 0.00 -5.57
N LYS A 232 -4.96 0.42 -4.31
CA LYS A 232 -3.95 0.24 -3.27
C LYS A 232 -4.56 -0.42 -2.05
N VAL A 233 -3.85 -1.41 -1.50
CA VAL A 233 -4.25 -2.10 -0.27
C VAL A 233 -3.10 -2.04 0.70
N LEU A 234 -3.40 -1.74 1.97
CA LEU A 234 -2.48 -1.79 3.10
C LEU A 234 -3.04 -2.79 4.11
N ASN A 235 -2.40 -3.94 4.22
CA ASN A 235 -2.78 -5.01 5.14
C ASN A 235 -1.90 -4.97 6.39
N ARG A 236 -2.41 -4.38 7.47
CA ARG A 236 -1.76 -4.40 8.80
C ARG A 236 -2.35 -5.45 9.75
N THR A 237 -3.28 -6.25 9.26
CA THR A 237 -3.77 -7.46 9.94
C THR A 237 -2.65 -8.49 10.07
N ASN A 238 -2.87 -9.57 10.84
CA ASN A 238 -1.99 -10.74 10.86
C ASN A 238 -2.47 -11.85 9.90
N THR A 239 -3.44 -11.54 9.03
CA THR A 239 -4.10 -12.46 8.10
C THR A 239 -3.67 -12.14 6.67
N ASP A 240 -3.23 -13.12 5.89
CA ASP A 240 -3.00 -12.94 4.46
C ASP A 240 -4.34 -12.72 3.75
N MET A 241 -4.43 -11.66 2.94
CA MET A 241 -5.63 -11.30 2.21
C MET A 241 -5.45 -11.58 0.71
N VAL A 242 -6.55 -11.88 0.02
CA VAL A 242 -6.57 -12.10 -1.44
C VAL A 242 -7.65 -11.22 -2.06
N LEU A 243 -7.32 -10.57 -3.17
CA LEU A 243 -8.24 -9.82 -4.02
C LEU A 243 -8.46 -10.61 -5.33
N PRO A 244 -9.54 -11.41 -5.45
CA PRO A 244 -9.93 -11.99 -6.73
C PRO A 244 -10.58 -10.91 -7.60
N PHE A 245 -10.11 -10.75 -8.84
CA PHE A 245 -10.61 -9.69 -9.71
C PHE A 245 -12.03 -9.97 -10.21
N GLY A 246 -12.41 -11.24 -10.33
CA GLY A 246 -13.80 -11.66 -10.60
C GLY A 246 -14.79 -11.41 -9.46
N ASP A 247 -14.31 -11.10 -8.25
CA ASP A 247 -15.12 -10.77 -7.06
C ASP A 247 -15.07 -9.28 -6.71
N PHE A 248 -14.52 -8.42 -7.59
CA PHE A 248 -14.44 -6.98 -7.44
C PHE A 248 -15.31 -6.26 -8.49
N GLN A 249 -16.13 -5.30 -8.03
CA GLN A 249 -16.87 -4.41 -8.92
C GLN A 249 -17.02 -3.02 -8.31
N LEU A 250 -17.40 -2.07 -9.16
CA LEU A 250 -17.89 -0.74 -8.78
C LEU A 250 -19.38 -0.66 -9.11
N GLU A 251 -20.18 -0.14 -8.18
CA GLU A 251 -21.58 0.22 -8.40
C GLU A 251 -21.65 1.75 -8.57
N ASP A 252 -22.24 2.25 -9.66
CA ASP A 252 -22.39 3.69 -9.89
C ASP A 252 -23.57 4.31 -9.11
N LYS A 253 -23.79 5.63 -9.26
CA LYS A 253 -24.91 6.33 -8.60
C LYS A 253 -26.30 5.84 -9.04
N GLU A 254 -26.41 5.21 -10.20
CA GLU A 254 -27.64 4.70 -10.83
C GLU A 254 -27.85 3.19 -10.53
N LYS A 255 -26.86 2.56 -9.87
CA LYS A 255 -26.76 1.13 -9.54
C LYS A 255 -26.47 0.23 -10.74
N ASN A 256 -25.73 0.75 -11.72
CA ASN A 256 -25.13 -0.10 -12.75
C ASN A 256 -23.87 -0.76 -12.15
N ASP A 257 -23.76 -2.07 -12.32
CA ASP A 257 -22.57 -2.85 -11.96
C ASP A 257 -21.49 -2.68 -13.03
N ILE A 258 -20.26 -2.41 -12.62
CA ILE A 258 -19.07 -2.34 -13.47
C ILE A 258 -17.99 -3.25 -12.87
N GLN A 259 -17.83 -4.43 -13.43
CA GLN A 259 -16.86 -5.43 -12.98
C GLN A 259 -15.48 -5.22 -13.64
N ALA A 260 -14.47 -5.91 -13.10
CA ALA A 260 -13.19 -6.06 -13.80
C ALA A 260 -13.40 -6.58 -15.24
N HIS A 261 -12.53 -6.19 -16.17
CA HIS A 261 -12.55 -6.65 -17.56
C HIS A 261 -12.52 -8.19 -17.62
N PRO A 262 -13.27 -8.86 -18.52
CA PRO A 262 -13.34 -10.33 -18.58
C PRO A 262 -11.98 -11.05 -18.63
N ASP A 263 -10.98 -10.44 -19.26
CA ASP A 263 -9.60 -10.97 -19.33
C ASP A 263 -8.80 -10.86 -18.03
N TYR A 264 -9.28 -10.08 -17.06
CA TYR A 264 -8.67 -9.96 -15.74
C TYR A 264 -9.39 -10.79 -14.66
N ARG A 265 -10.68 -11.10 -14.84
CA ARG A 265 -11.51 -11.82 -13.83
C ARG A 265 -10.91 -13.11 -13.25
N PRO A 266 -10.18 -13.97 -14.00
CA PRO A 266 -9.60 -15.19 -13.43
C PRO A 266 -8.48 -14.91 -12.42
N TYR A 267 -7.79 -13.77 -12.55
CA TYR A 267 -6.60 -13.49 -11.78
C TYR A 267 -6.92 -12.97 -10.38
N VAL A 268 -5.93 -13.10 -9.49
CA VAL A 268 -5.96 -12.53 -8.15
C VAL A 268 -4.73 -11.66 -7.89
N ALA A 269 -4.83 -10.81 -6.88
CA ALA A 269 -3.68 -10.22 -6.20
C ALA A 269 -3.58 -10.76 -4.76
N LEU A 270 -2.39 -11.25 -4.41
CA LEU A 270 -2.06 -11.66 -3.06
C LEU A 270 -1.59 -10.45 -2.25
N ILE A 271 -2.12 -10.30 -1.04
CA ILE A 271 -1.87 -9.16 -0.15
C ILE A 271 -1.41 -9.73 1.21
N PRO A 272 -0.12 -10.10 1.35
CA PRO A 272 0.35 -10.72 2.59
C PRO A 272 0.19 -9.81 3.81
N HIS A 273 0.10 -10.42 4.98
CA HIS A 273 0.02 -9.71 6.26
C HIS A 273 1.23 -8.77 6.46
N GLY A 274 0.96 -7.58 7.01
CA GLY A 274 1.97 -6.54 7.19
C GLY A 274 2.51 -5.91 5.89
N LYS A 275 1.89 -6.16 4.72
CA LYS A 275 2.35 -5.63 3.42
C LYS A 275 1.38 -4.61 2.81
N ALA A 276 1.88 -3.87 1.83
CA ALA A 276 1.09 -3.03 0.94
C ALA A 276 1.27 -3.47 -0.52
N ILE A 277 0.20 -3.39 -1.32
CA ILE A 277 0.23 -3.58 -2.77
C ILE A 277 -0.37 -2.36 -3.48
N THR A 278 0.02 -2.15 -4.73
CA THR A 278 -0.56 -1.12 -5.59
C THR A 278 -0.57 -1.64 -7.02
N LEU A 279 -1.72 -1.65 -7.69
CA LEU A 279 -1.91 -2.27 -9.02
C LEU A 279 -3.08 -1.62 -9.78
N GLY A 280 -3.14 -1.81 -11.09
CA GLY A 280 -4.27 -1.44 -11.92
C GLY A 280 -5.12 -2.66 -12.29
N ILE A 281 -6.44 -2.55 -12.14
CA ILE A 281 -7.43 -3.50 -12.67
C ILE A 281 -8.16 -2.82 -13.83
N PRO A 282 -8.02 -3.29 -15.08
CA PRO A 282 -8.89 -2.86 -16.17
C PRO A 282 -10.35 -3.22 -15.86
N MET A 283 -11.25 -2.30 -16.13
CA MET A 283 -12.70 -2.44 -15.94
C MET A 283 -13.36 -2.83 -17.27
N GLU A 284 -14.59 -3.37 -17.23
CA GLU A 284 -15.32 -3.71 -18.46
C GLU A 284 -15.88 -2.49 -19.22
N THR A 285 -15.96 -1.32 -18.57
CA THR A 285 -16.34 -0.04 -19.18
C THR A 285 -15.52 1.11 -18.60
N GLU A 286 -15.50 2.24 -19.32
CA GLU A 286 -14.92 3.49 -18.83
C GLU A 286 -15.74 4.11 -17.68
N LEU A 287 -15.07 4.39 -16.56
CA LEU A 287 -15.61 5.07 -15.39
C LEU A 287 -15.72 6.57 -15.66
N LYS A 288 -16.93 7.12 -15.69
CA LYS A 288 -17.21 8.53 -15.99
C LYS A 288 -17.41 9.35 -14.72
N LYS A 289 -16.89 10.58 -14.74
CA LYS A 289 -17.10 11.56 -13.66
C LYS A 289 -18.58 11.90 -13.42
N SER A 290 -19.43 11.78 -14.44
CA SER A 290 -20.89 12.01 -14.35
C SER A 290 -21.65 10.94 -13.57
N GLU A 291 -21.07 9.76 -13.38
CA GLU A 291 -21.68 8.57 -12.76
C GLU A 291 -21.30 8.43 -11.27
N GLN A 292 -20.49 9.35 -10.74
CA GLN A 292 -20.14 9.45 -9.32
C GLN A 292 -21.36 9.69 -8.40
N PRO A 293 -21.31 9.22 -7.14
CA PRO A 293 -20.20 8.49 -6.51
C PRO A 293 -20.25 6.98 -6.82
N TYR A 294 -19.10 6.41 -7.16
CA TYR A 294 -18.95 4.95 -7.24
C TYR A 294 -18.82 4.35 -5.85
N GLN A 295 -19.35 3.14 -5.69
CA GLN A 295 -19.28 2.36 -4.46
C GLN A 295 -18.45 1.11 -4.74
N VAL A 296 -17.47 0.84 -3.87
CA VAL A 296 -16.66 -0.37 -3.97
C VAL A 296 -17.42 -1.55 -3.36
N MET A 297 -17.59 -2.59 -4.17
CA MET A 297 -18.38 -3.77 -3.83
C MET A 297 -17.53 -5.04 -4.02
N PHE A 298 -17.71 -6.03 -3.14
CA PHE A 298 -17.02 -7.31 -3.21
C PHE A 298 -17.98 -8.49 -3.08
N ARG A 299 -17.72 -9.61 -3.76
CA ARG A 299 -18.47 -10.85 -3.58
C ARG A 299 -17.79 -11.76 -2.54
N PRO A 300 -18.44 -12.11 -1.42
CA PRO A 300 -17.92 -13.10 -0.47
C PRO A 300 -17.97 -14.52 -1.05
N SER A 301 -17.05 -15.39 -0.64
CA SER A 301 -16.95 -16.78 -1.15
C SER A 301 -18.21 -17.62 -0.89
N HIS A 302 -18.97 -17.28 0.14
CA HIS A 302 -20.20 -17.94 0.57
C HIS A 302 -21.49 -17.25 0.05
N SER A 303 -21.38 -16.33 -0.91
CA SER A 303 -22.50 -15.53 -1.42
C SER A 303 -22.43 -15.36 -2.94
N GLY A 304 -23.56 -15.53 -3.64
CA GLY A 304 -23.67 -15.17 -5.05
C GLY A 304 -23.76 -13.65 -5.29
N ALA A 305 -24.07 -12.86 -4.26
CA ALA A 305 -24.28 -11.43 -4.34
C ALA A 305 -23.08 -10.61 -3.83
N PHE A 306 -22.83 -9.49 -4.50
CA PHE A 306 -21.87 -8.47 -4.08
C PHE A 306 -22.40 -7.68 -2.86
N ILE A 307 -21.49 -7.29 -1.97
CA ILE A 307 -21.78 -6.51 -0.76
C ILE A 307 -20.99 -5.21 -0.74
N ASN A 308 -21.57 -4.22 -0.05
CA ASN A 308 -20.99 -2.89 0.12
C ASN A 308 -20.11 -2.80 1.37
N THR A 309 -18.95 -2.14 1.25
CA THR A 309 -17.97 -2.02 2.33
C THR A 309 -18.31 -0.97 3.42
N LYS A 310 -19.31 -0.09 3.20
CA LYS A 310 -19.70 1.03 4.10
C LYS A 310 -20.05 0.68 5.55
N LYS A 311 -20.34 -0.59 5.87
CA LYS A 311 -20.74 -1.04 7.22
C LYS A 311 -19.66 -1.86 7.95
N THR A 312 -18.42 -1.79 7.48
CA THR A 312 -17.27 -2.58 7.98
C THR A 312 -16.33 -1.72 8.85
N PHE A 313 -15.21 -2.28 9.32
CA PHE A 313 -14.27 -1.52 10.18
C PHE A 313 -13.71 -0.28 9.48
N ASN A 314 -13.31 -0.47 8.23
CA ASN A 314 -12.81 0.56 7.33
C ASN A 314 -13.42 0.29 5.96
N GLU A 315 -14.29 1.18 5.49
CA GLU A 315 -14.85 1.07 4.13
C GLU A 315 -13.75 1.19 3.06
N ALA A 316 -13.95 0.54 1.92
CA ALA A 316 -13.07 0.75 0.77
C ALA A 316 -13.37 2.13 0.18
N GLU A 317 -12.37 3.00 0.20
CA GLU A 317 -12.51 4.39 -0.24
C GLU A 317 -12.40 4.46 -1.77
N PHE A 318 -13.37 5.08 -2.44
CA PHE A 318 -13.29 5.38 -3.88
C PHE A 318 -13.10 6.86 -4.12
N ALA A 319 -12.22 7.25 -5.05
CA ALA A 319 -12.14 8.63 -5.51
C ALA A 319 -11.67 8.75 -6.97
N LEU A 320 -12.07 9.85 -7.62
CA LEU A 320 -11.52 10.25 -8.93
C LEU A 320 -10.39 11.26 -8.76
N ASN A 321 -9.40 11.17 -9.66
CA ASN A 321 -8.34 12.16 -9.81
C ASN A 321 -8.09 12.48 -11.30
N ASP A 322 -7.24 13.47 -11.55
CA ASP A 322 -6.73 13.81 -12.90
C ASP A 322 -5.22 13.50 -13.02
N SER A 323 -4.74 12.53 -12.23
CA SER A 323 -3.31 12.23 -12.07
C SER A 323 -2.70 11.66 -13.35
N LYS A 324 -1.41 11.94 -13.54
CA LYS A 324 -0.59 11.33 -14.60
C LYS A 324 0.43 10.34 -14.07
N ASP A 325 0.63 10.32 -12.76
CA ASP A 325 1.73 9.64 -12.11
C ASP A 325 1.33 9.08 -10.74
N LEU A 326 1.93 7.96 -10.35
CA LEU A 326 1.63 7.23 -9.13
C LEU A 326 1.89 8.06 -7.86
N SER A 327 2.94 8.88 -7.87
CA SER A 327 3.28 9.79 -6.76
C SER A 327 2.21 10.87 -6.51
N THR A 328 1.35 11.14 -7.50
CA THR A 328 0.20 12.06 -7.37
C THR A 328 -1.16 11.37 -7.42
N ALA A 329 -1.21 10.06 -7.69
CA ALA A 329 -2.46 9.32 -7.85
C ALA A 329 -3.24 9.24 -6.54
N PHE A 330 -2.61 8.76 -5.47
CA PHE A 330 -3.19 8.63 -4.14
C PHE A 330 -3.33 9.97 -3.39
N LYS A 331 -3.36 11.08 -4.14
CA LYS A 331 -3.78 12.40 -3.65
C LYS A 331 -5.32 12.56 -3.79
N THR A 332 -6.08 11.68 -3.13
CA THR A 332 -7.55 11.80 -2.89
C THR A 332 -8.00 11.92 -1.43
N THR A 333 -8.76 12.97 -1.09
CA THR A 333 -9.15 13.33 0.29
C THR A 333 -10.02 12.24 0.92
N PRO A 334 -9.79 11.84 2.19
CA PRO A 334 -10.70 10.92 2.85
C PRO A 334 -12.03 11.62 3.17
N ASP A 335 -13.14 10.96 2.86
CA ASP A 335 -14.50 11.47 3.12
C ASP A 335 -14.77 11.69 4.62
N LYS A 336 -14.09 10.92 5.48
CA LYS A 336 -14.23 10.96 6.94
C LYS A 336 -12.86 11.17 7.59
N TYR A 337 -12.79 12.06 8.57
CA TYR A 337 -11.55 12.22 9.32
C TYR A 337 -11.28 11.00 10.22
N PRO A 338 -10.07 10.39 10.20
CA PRO A 338 -9.78 9.11 10.87
C PRO A 338 -8.84 9.33 12.06
N GLY A 339 -9.35 9.13 13.28
CA GLY A 339 -8.63 9.50 14.50
C GLY A 339 -7.37 8.67 14.77
N GLU A 340 -7.34 7.39 14.39
CA GLU A 340 -6.22 6.49 14.69
C GLU A 340 -5.17 6.45 13.59
N GLY A 341 -5.59 6.59 12.32
CA GLY A 341 -4.70 6.64 11.16
C GLY A 341 -3.96 7.97 10.98
N VAL A 342 -4.27 8.99 11.80
CA VAL A 342 -3.62 10.30 11.79
C VAL A 342 -3.30 10.77 13.19
N LYS A 343 -2.01 10.94 13.48
CA LYS A 343 -1.53 11.44 14.76
C LYS A 343 -1.36 12.96 14.70
N TRP A 344 -2.08 13.66 15.56
CA TRP A 344 -1.87 15.07 15.84
C TRP A 344 -1.03 15.17 17.13
N GLU A 345 0.12 15.85 17.09
CA GLU A 345 1.04 16.01 18.22
C GLU A 345 1.70 17.39 18.23
N LYS A 346 2.42 17.71 19.31
CA LYS A 346 3.26 18.93 19.46
C LYS A 346 2.51 20.20 19.06
N VAL A 347 1.65 20.66 19.97
CA VAL A 347 0.86 21.87 19.79
C VAL A 347 1.62 23.09 20.29
N GLU A 348 1.81 24.08 19.43
CA GLU A 348 2.26 25.41 19.81
C GLU A 348 1.11 26.42 19.61
N PHE A 349 0.76 27.13 20.68
CA PHE A 349 -0.47 27.94 20.71
C PHE A 349 -0.18 29.44 20.86
N GLY A 350 0.23 30.06 19.75
CA GLY A 350 0.49 31.50 19.62
C GLY A 350 -0.75 32.39 19.82
N LYS A 351 -0.60 33.71 19.72
CA LYS A 351 -1.69 34.68 20.00
C LYS A 351 -2.86 34.56 19.01
N LYS A 352 -2.55 34.40 17.71
CA LYS A 352 -3.51 34.26 16.60
C LYS A 352 -3.34 32.94 15.83
N GLU A 353 -2.47 32.05 16.32
CA GLU A 353 -1.98 30.90 15.55
C GLU A 353 -1.99 29.63 16.41
N LEU A 354 -2.34 28.52 15.77
CA LEU A 354 -2.22 27.17 16.32
C LEU A 354 -1.38 26.36 15.35
N THR A 355 -0.22 25.91 15.80
CA THR A 355 0.66 25.00 15.06
C THR A 355 0.55 23.62 15.66
N VAL A 356 0.35 22.59 14.83
CA VAL A 356 0.27 21.19 15.26
C VAL A 356 1.05 20.32 14.27
N ASN A 357 1.90 19.44 14.76
CA ASN A 357 2.56 18.45 13.91
C ASN A 357 1.60 17.29 13.63
N VAL A 358 1.49 16.92 12.35
CA VAL A 358 0.60 15.84 11.90
C VAL A 358 1.43 14.76 11.22
N THR A 359 1.26 13.52 11.65
CA THR A 359 1.83 12.33 10.99
C THR A 359 0.68 11.45 10.53
N LEU A 360 0.66 11.07 9.25
CA LEU A 360 -0.31 10.11 8.75
C LEU A 360 0.31 8.72 8.78
N TYR A 361 -0.36 7.77 9.40
CA TYR A 361 0.08 6.38 9.45
C TYR A 361 -0.63 5.50 8.44
N ASP A 362 -1.90 5.79 8.15
CA ASP A 362 -2.77 4.94 7.31
C ASP A 362 -3.47 5.77 6.22
N TYR A 363 -2.89 6.89 5.80
CA TYR A 363 -3.39 7.79 4.76
C TYR A 363 -2.24 8.43 3.98
N PHE A 364 -2.37 8.55 2.66
CA PHE A 364 -1.31 9.10 1.80
C PHE A 364 -1.19 10.62 1.87
N TYR A 365 -2.32 11.27 2.10
CA TYR A 365 -2.42 12.68 2.45
C TYR A 365 -3.85 12.96 2.96
N ILE A 366 -4.07 14.17 3.47
CA ILE A 366 -5.39 14.72 3.79
C ILE A 366 -5.48 16.16 3.26
N GLN A 367 -6.63 16.56 2.70
CA GLN A 367 -6.87 17.97 2.41
C GLN A 367 -7.35 18.69 3.66
N ALA A 368 -6.63 19.75 4.03
CA ALA A 368 -6.98 20.60 5.14
C ALA A 368 -7.94 21.71 4.68
N ASN A 369 -9.25 21.43 4.64
CA ASN A 369 -10.26 22.47 4.44
C ASN A 369 -10.47 23.25 5.74
N LYS A 370 -10.08 24.53 5.75
CA LYS A 370 -10.23 25.46 6.89
C LYS A 370 -11.65 25.54 7.46
N GLU A 371 -12.68 25.45 6.62
CA GLU A 371 -14.09 25.58 7.01
C GLU A 371 -14.56 24.40 7.88
N LYS A 372 -13.90 23.25 7.74
CA LYS A 372 -14.17 22.05 8.53
C LYS A 372 -13.43 22.08 9.87
N TYR A 373 -12.40 22.91 10.06
CA TYR A 373 -11.70 23.02 11.33
C TYR A 373 -12.40 24.00 12.27
N ALA A 374 -12.47 23.64 13.55
CA ALA A 374 -12.90 24.56 14.61
C ALA A 374 -12.03 24.35 15.85
N LEU A 375 -11.52 25.44 16.41
CA LEU A 375 -10.90 25.43 17.73
C LEU A 375 -11.96 25.77 18.77
N VAL A 376 -12.20 24.88 19.74
CA VAL A 376 -13.30 25.01 20.70
C VAL A 376 -12.82 25.08 22.14
N GLY A 377 -13.40 26.00 22.90
CA GLY A 377 -13.38 25.99 24.36
C GLY A 377 -14.42 25.00 24.87
N LEU A 378 -14.04 24.13 25.80
CA LEU A 378 -14.93 23.12 26.37
C LEU A 378 -15.27 23.44 27.83
N ASN A 379 -16.56 23.34 28.15
CA ASN A 379 -17.09 23.46 29.50
C ASN A 379 -16.67 22.25 30.37
N ASN A 380 -16.88 22.34 31.69
CA ASN A 380 -16.51 21.26 32.61
C ASN A 380 -17.17 19.92 32.25
N ASN A 381 -18.44 19.94 31.83
CA ASN A 381 -19.24 18.80 31.34
C ASN A 381 -18.89 18.35 29.91
N GLY A 382 -17.95 19.01 29.22
CA GLY A 382 -17.51 18.65 27.87
C GLY A 382 -18.34 19.22 26.72
N THR A 383 -19.37 20.04 26.99
CA THR A 383 -20.05 20.78 25.90
C THR A 383 -19.16 21.89 25.35
N VAL A 384 -19.38 22.28 24.09
CA VAL A 384 -18.74 23.46 23.50
C VAL A 384 -19.29 24.71 24.19
N GLY A 385 -18.41 25.59 24.64
CA GLY A 385 -18.74 26.96 25.02
C GLY A 385 -18.59 27.86 23.79
N ASP A 386 -17.38 28.37 23.60
CA ASP A 386 -17.02 29.16 22.41
C ASP A 386 -16.29 28.33 21.34
N SER A 387 -16.39 28.79 20.08
CA SER A 387 -15.66 28.23 18.94
C SER A 387 -15.02 29.33 18.08
N ALA A 388 -13.91 29.00 17.43
CA ALA A 388 -13.25 29.84 16.44
C ALA A 388 -12.92 29.01 15.18
N THR A 389 -13.29 29.52 14.01
CA THR A 389 -12.94 28.93 12.70
C THR A 389 -11.67 29.60 12.17
N PRO A 390 -10.70 28.86 11.60
CA PRO A 390 -9.48 29.45 11.08
C PRO A 390 -9.72 30.22 9.77
N LEU A 391 -9.07 31.38 9.66
CA LEU A 391 -9.00 32.20 8.44
C LEU A 391 -8.23 31.49 7.33
N SER A 392 -7.21 30.71 7.69
CA SER A 392 -6.36 29.93 6.79
C SER A 392 -5.78 28.68 7.48
N VAL A 393 -5.45 27.66 6.69
CA VAL A 393 -4.70 26.48 7.13
C VAL A 393 -3.61 26.18 6.11
N THR A 394 -2.39 25.93 6.58
CA THR A 394 -1.21 25.65 5.75
C THR A 394 -0.40 24.49 6.34
N PRO A 395 0.02 23.48 5.55
CA PRO A 395 -0.33 23.28 4.15
C PRO A 395 -1.81 22.87 3.99
N THR A 396 -2.39 23.15 2.83
CA THR A 396 -3.75 22.68 2.47
C THR A 396 -3.79 21.18 2.14
N THR A 397 -2.62 20.53 2.12
CA THR A 397 -2.39 19.11 1.81
C THR A 397 -1.26 18.63 2.71
N ILE A 398 -1.58 17.72 3.62
CA ILE A 398 -0.63 17.11 4.58
C ILE A 398 -0.40 15.68 4.10
N THR A 399 0.84 15.26 3.84
CA THR A 399 1.16 13.96 3.20
C THR A 399 1.59 12.87 4.19
N GLY A 400 1.80 11.64 3.70
CA GLY A 400 2.24 10.47 4.47
C GLY A 400 3.59 10.63 5.19
N GLU A 401 4.44 11.56 4.76
CA GLU A 401 5.66 11.95 5.48
C GLU A 401 5.37 12.77 6.75
N GLY A 402 4.11 13.18 6.92
CA GLY A 402 3.68 14.16 7.91
C GLY A 402 3.92 15.60 7.44
N SER A 403 3.38 16.55 8.19
CA SER A 403 3.65 17.99 8.01
C SER A 403 3.35 18.74 9.29
N GLU A 404 4.04 19.87 9.48
CA GLU A 404 3.59 20.87 10.43
C GLU A 404 2.37 21.61 9.85
N VAL A 405 1.29 21.71 10.62
CA VAL A 405 0.02 22.31 10.22
C VAL A 405 -0.22 23.56 11.03
N LYS A 406 -0.25 24.70 10.35
CA LYS A 406 -0.50 26.01 10.91
C LYS A 406 -1.91 26.48 10.57
N LEU A 407 -2.72 26.69 11.61
CA LEU A 407 -4.06 27.27 11.52
C LEU A 407 -4.01 28.71 12.06
N THR A 408 -4.44 29.68 11.24
CA THR A 408 -4.43 31.11 11.59
C THR A 408 -5.84 31.60 11.87
N PHE A 409 -6.03 32.40 12.91
CA PHE A 409 -7.31 32.91 13.39
C PHE A 409 -7.25 34.43 13.54
N ASP A 410 -8.40 35.10 13.68
CA ASP A 410 -8.38 36.55 13.94
C ASP A 410 -8.07 36.86 15.42
N ASP A 411 -8.83 36.33 16.36
CA ASP A 411 -8.50 36.39 17.79
C ASP A 411 -8.83 35.07 18.48
N LEU A 412 -8.02 34.72 19.46
CA LEU A 412 -8.12 33.50 20.27
C LEU A 412 -8.19 33.81 21.76
N SER A 413 -8.25 35.09 22.15
CA SER A 413 -8.23 35.55 23.54
C SER A 413 -9.36 34.92 24.37
N VAL A 414 -10.58 34.84 23.82
CA VAL A 414 -11.73 34.20 24.47
C VAL A 414 -11.50 32.69 24.65
N ILE A 415 -11.13 31.97 23.58
CA ILE A 415 -10.86 30.52 23.62
C ILE A 415 -9.75 30.19 24.63
N LYS A 416 -8.69 31.01 24.71
CA LYS A 416 -7.58 30.84 25.65
C LYS A 416 -7.97 30.93 27.13
N SER A 417 -9.10 31.58 27.46
CA SER A 417 -9.62 31.65 28.84
C SER A 417 -10.12 30.28 29.35
N TYR A 418 -10.53 29.37 28.45
CA TYR A 418 -11.08 28.08 28.84
C TYR A 418 -10.05 27.19 29.52
N LYS A 419 -10.51 26.37 30.47
CA LYS A 419 -9.67 25.35 31.12
C LYS A 419 -9.42 24.14 30.24
N LYS A 420 -10.33 23.82 29.31
CA LYS A 420 -10.24 22.70 28.37
C LYS A 420 -10.36 23.23 26.94
N ILE A 421 -9.47 22.85 26.04
CA ILE A 421 -9.45 23.33 24.65
C ILE A 421 -9.19 22.16 23.71
N ALA A 422 -9.93 22.07 22.59
CA ALA A 422 -9.75 21.03 21.59
C ALA A 422 -9.78 21.59 20.16
N LEU A 423 -8.95 21.03 19.28
CA LEU A 423 -9.11 21.20 17.84
C LEU A 423 -10.08 20.13 17.33
N LYS A 424 -11.08 20.55 16.57
CA LYS A 424 -12.04 19.69 15.89
C LYS A 424 -11.91 19.76 14.37
N TYR A 425 -12.37 18.69 13.72
CA TYR A 425 -12.71 18.68 12.30
C TYR A 425 -14.13 18.14 12.13
N ASN A 426 -15.03 18.97 11.59
CA ASN A 426 -16.47 18.89 11.82
C ASN A 426 -16.73 18.71 13.33
N ASP A 427 -17.45 17.66 13.73
CA ASP A 427 -17.75 17.39 15.13
C ASP A 427 -16.70 16.52 15.87
N LYS A 428 -15.77 15.90 15.14
CA LYS A 428 -14.75 15.02 15.72
C LYS A 428 -13.64 15.83 16.36
N ILE A 429 -13.30 15.53 17.62
CA ILE A 429 -12.08 16.03 18.25
C ILE A 429 -10.88 15.34 17.60
N LEU A 430 -9.94 16.14 17.08
CA LEU A 430 -8.66 15.68 16.54
C LEU A 430 -7.61 15.56 17.64
N ILE A 431 -7.51 16.59 18.47
CA ILE A 431 -6.55 16.67 19.58
C ILE A 431 -7.10 17.55 20.70
N ARG A 432 -6.82 17.17 21.95
CA ARG A 432 -7.00 18.03 23.13
C ARG A 432 -5.71 18.79 23.38
N ILE A 433 -5.83 20.10 23.51
CA ILE A 433 -4.71 21.05 23.62
C ILE A 433 -4.46 21.41 25.08
N LYS A 434 -5.53 21.43 25.89
CA LYS A 434 -5.56 21.77 27.31
C LYS A 434 -6.73 21.04 27.98
#